data_AF-A0A9E1HL85-F1
#
_entry.id   AF-A0A9E1HL85-F1
#
_cell.length_a   1.000
_cell.length_b   1.000
_cell.length_c   1.000
_cell.angle_alpha   90.00
_cell.angle_beta   90.00
_cell.angle_gamma   90.00
#
_symmetry.space_group_name_H-M   'P 1'
#
loop_
_entity.id
_entity.type
_entity.pdbx_description
1 polymer ?
#
loop_
_entity_poly.entity_id
_entity_poly.type
_entity_poly.pdbx_seq_one_letter_code
_entity_poly.pdbx_strand_id
1 'polypeptide(L)'
;GTEIDLSAAMFMMTGDEVIYLFSGNYDEYMKFNAQYAIQWDMICYANAHGFKKYNFYGISGNFDKKDPEYGVYEFKRGFSGYVEELIGEFEIPVKKQTYALFSIINNTKQFIKKCLGK
;
A
#
# COMPACT_ATOMS: atom_id res chain seq x y z
N GLY A 1 3.18 27.82 17.20
CA GLY A 1 1.82 27.94 16.64
C GLY A 1 0.83 27.37 17.65
N THR A 2 -0.46 27.67 17.48
CA THR A 2 -1.55 27.13 18.32
C THR A 2 -2.09 25.79 17.81
N GLU A 3 -1.61 25.32 16.66
CA GLU A 3 -2.00 24.06 16.02
C GLU A 3 -0.77 23.22 15.72
N ILE A 4 -0.92 21.90 15.78
CA ILE A 4 0.11 20.90 15.50
C ILE A 4 -0.53 19.80 14.64
N ASP A 5 0.03 19.57 13.47
CA ASP A 5 -0.37 18.46 12.61
C ASP A 5 0.17 17.14 13.18
N LEU A 6 -0.71 16.14 13.35
CA LEU A 6 -0.35 14.84 13.91
C LEU A 6 -0.17 13.79 12.82
N SER A 7 -1.06 13.83 11.82
CA SER A 7 -1.17 12.86 10.73
C SER A 7 -1.74 13.55 9.50
N ALA A 8 -1.37 13.06 8.32
CA ALA A 8 -1.95 13.48 7.05
C ALA A 8 -2.12 12.29 6.12
N ALA A 9 -3.07 12.39 5.20
CA ALA A 9 -3.34 11.39 4.20
C ALA A 9 -3.80 12.02 2.88
N MET A 10 -3.48 11.35 1.78
CA MET A 10 -3.95 11.69 0.44
C MET A 10 -4.89 10.60 -0.06
N PHE A 11 -6.04 11.02 -0.56
CA PHE A 11 -7.06 10.13 -1.12
C PHE A 11 -7.27 10.43 -2.60
N MET A 12 -7.66 9.40 -3.34
CA MET A 12 -8.10 9.51 -4.73
C MET A 12 -9.49 8.89 -4.85
N MET A 13 -10.41 9.60 -5.51
CA MET A 13 -11.74 9.08 -5.83
C MET A 13 -11.79 8.73 -7.31
N THR A 14 -12.19 7.51 -7.64
CA THR A 14 -12.31 7.06 -9.01
C THR A 14 -13.43 6.02 -9.14
N GLY A 15 -14.34 6.22 -10.09
CA GLY A 15 -15.54 5.39 -10.21
C GLY A 15 -16.31 5.32 -8.88
N ASP A 16 -16.60 4.10 -8.42
CA ASP A 16 -17.29 3.82 -7.15
C ASP A 16 -16.32 3.54 -5.98
N GLU A 17 -15.05 3.95 -6.09
CA GLU A 17 -13.99 3.65 -5.12
C GLU A 17 -13.31 4.90 -4.55
N VAL A 18 -13.08 4.90 -3.23
CA VAL A 18 -12.16 5.82 -2.53
C VAL A 18 -10.87 5.07 -2.22
N ILE A 19 -9.74 5.58 -2.68
CA ILE A 19 -8.41 4.98 -2.54
C ILE A 19 -7.58 5.80 -1.54
N TYR A 20 -7.09 5.14 -0.50
CA TYR A 20 -6.11 5.67 0.45
C TYR A 20 -4.69 5.54 -0.12
N LEU A 21 -4.19 6.60 -0.75
CA LEU A 21 -3.00 6.54 -1.60
C LEU A 21 -1.69 6.73 -0.83
N PHE A 22 -1.61 7.80 -0.03
CA PHE A 22 -0.43 8.12 0.78
C PHE A 22 -0.83 8.57 2.17
N SER A 23 0.08 8.40 3.12
CA SER A 23 -0.08 8.91 4.47
C SER A 23 1.24 9.13 5.17
N GLY A 24 1.21 9.95 6.22
CA GLY A 24 2.33 10.17 7.11
C GLY A 24 1.83 10.51 8.50
N ASN A 25 2.56 10.06 9.51
CA ASN A 25 2.31 10.33 10.91
C ASN A 25 3.61 10.78 11.55
N TYR A 26 3.52 11.64 12.55
CA TYR A 26 4.65 11.92 13.43
C TYR A 26 4.71 10.88 14.54
N ASP A 27 5.82 10.15 14.64
CA ASP A 27 6.02 9.08 15.63
C ASP A 27 5.81 9.56 17.06
N GLU A 28 6.24 10.79 17.35
CA GLU A 28 6.12 11.47 18.65
C GLU A 28 4.66 11.62 19.12
N TYR A 29 3.70 11.63 18.19
CA TYR A 29 2.29 11.86 18.43
C TYR A 29 1.42 10.62 18.20
N MET A 30 2.01 9.45 17.94
CA MET A 30 1.28 8.20 17.67
C MET A 30 0.31 7.79 18.78
N LYS A 31 0.54 8.21 20.03
CA LYS A 31 -0.37 7.97 21.16
C LYS A 31 -1.78 8.55 20.95
N PHE A 32 -1.93 9.56 20.09
CA PHE A 32 -3.22 10.18 19.78
C PHE A 32 -3.99 9.44 18.70
N ASN A 33 -3.37 8.47 18.00
CA ASN A 33 -4.02 7.64 17.00
C ASN A 33 -4.72 8.46 15.89
N ALA A 34 -4.16 9.62 15.51
CA ALA A 34 -4.77 10.55 14.57
C ALA A 34 -5.01 9.94 13.18
N GLN A 35 -4.19 8.98 12.76
CA GLN A 35 -4.41 8.19 11.56
C GLN A 35 -5.75 7.46 11.55
N TYR A 36 -6.23 6.99 12.71
CA TYR A 36 -7.53 6.31 12.80
C TYR A 36 -8.69 7.30 12.63
N ALA A 37 -8.54 8.53 13.14
CA ALA A 37 -9.53 9.58 12.95
C ALA A 37 -9.68 9.94 11.46
N ILE A 38 -8.55 10.08 10.75
CA ILE A 38 -8.54 10.34 9.30
C ILE A 38 -9.26 9.21 8.53
N GLN A 39 -8.94 7.95 8.83
CA GLN A 39 -9.60 6.82 8.16
C GLN A 39 -11.10 6.77 8.46
N TRP A 40 -11.49 6.98 9.71
CA TRP A 40 -12.91 6.96 10.09
C TRP A 40 -13.72 8.04 9.37
N ASP A 41 -13.16 9.26 9.30
CA ASP A 41 -13.78 10.37 8.59
C ASP A 41 -13.96 10.05 7.10
N MET A 42 -12.93 9.50 6.46
CA MET A 42 -12.99 9.15 5.03
C MET A 42 -13.87 7.92 4.72
N ILE A 43 -14.00 6.97 5.65
CA ILE A 43 -14.98 5.88 5.54
C ILE A 43 -16.40 6.44 5.62
N CYS A 44 -16.65 7.35 6.57
CA CYS A 44 -17.94 8.05 6.67
C CYS A 44 -18.24 8.87 5.41
N TYR A 45 -17.24 9.60 4.90
CA TYR A 45 -17.33 10.34 3.65
C TYR A 45 -17.70 9.42 2.49
N ALA A 46 -17.00 8.29 2.34
CA ALA A 46 -17.25 7.33 1.28
C ALA A 46 -18.70 6.81 1.32
N ASN A 47 -19.18 6.44 2.51
CA ASN A 47 -20.54 5.97 2.71
C ASN A 47 -21.59 7.06 2.40
N ALA A 48 -21.37 8.29 2.88
CA ALA A 48 -22.28 9.42 2.67
C ALA A 48 -22.42 9.82 1.19
N HIS A 49 -21.37 9.60 0.39
CA HIS A 49 -21.36 9.93 -1.04
C HIS A 49 -21.66 8.72 -1.94
N GLY A 50 -22.05 7.58 -1.36
CA GLY A 50 -22.50 6.41 -2.12
C GLY A 50 -21.38 5.62 -2.81
N PHE A 51 -20.12 5.79 -2.40
CA PHE A 51 -19.04 4.93 -2.86
C PHE A 51 -19.26 3.49 -2.37
N LYS A 52 -18.97 2.52 -3.24
CA LYS A 52 -19.20 1.08 -2.94
C LYS A 52 -17.97 0.41 -2.36
N LYS A 53 -16.78 1.00 -2.56
CA LYS A 53 -15.52 0.41 -2.14
C LYS A 53 -14.62 1.45 -1.48
N TYR A 54 -14.08 1.07 -0.33
CA TYR A 54 -13.02 1.80 0.36
C TYR A 54 -11.73 0.97 0.28
N ASN A 55 -10.75 1.48 -0.46
CA ASN A 55 -9.54 0.76 -0.80
C ASN A 55 -8.35 1.32 -0.03
N PHE A 56 -7.88 0.54 0.94
CA PHE A 56 -6.68 0.87 1.71
C PHE A 56 -5.37 0.75 0.91
N TYR A 57 -5.44 0.39 -0.37
CA TYR A 57 -4.32 0.16 -1.26
C TYR A 57 -3.43 -1.01 -0.83
N GLY A 58 -2.29 -1.20 -1.51
CA GLY A 58 -1.44 -2.39 -1.39
C GLY A 58 -0.84 -2.65 -0.02
N ILE A 59 -0.57 -3.93 0.25
CA ILE A 59 0.23 -4.43 1.38
C ILE A 59 1.42 -5.22 0.83
N SER A 60 2.40 -5.56 1.68
CA SER A 60 3.58 -6.34 1.29
C SER A 60 3.23 -7.73 0.73
N GLY A 61 2.07 -8.28 1.10
CA GLY A 61 1.67 -9.66 0.81
C GLY A 61 2.35 -10.68 1.73
N ASN A 62 3.26 -10.26 2.61
CA ASN A 62 3.89 -11.11 3.62
C ASN A 62 3.10 -11.05 4.94
N PHE A 63 2.55 -12.19 5.35
CA PHE A 63 1.76 -12.30 6.58
C PHE A 63 2.56 -12.85 7.78
N ASP A 64 3.89 -12.96 7.66
CA ASP A 64 4.76 -13.25 8.81
C ASP A 64 4.80 -12.04 9.75
N LYS A 65 4.58 -12.26 11.05
CA LYS A 65 4.65 -11.23 12.09
C LYS A 65 6.03 -10.58 12.24
N LYS A 66 7.07 -11.23 11.73
CA LYS A 66 8.44 -10.70 11.69
C LYS A 66 8.66 -9.69 10.55
N ASP A 67 7.72 -9.60 9.62
CA ASP A 67 7.81 -8.66 8.51
C ASP A 67 7.71 -7.21 9.02
N PRO A 68 8.62 -6.30 8.60
CA PRO A 68 8.56 -4.90 8.99
C PRO A 68 7.25 -4.19 8.63
N GLU A 69 6.54 -4.66 7.60
CA GLU A 69 5.28 -4.09 7.12
C GLU A 69 4.04 -4.79 7.71
N TYR A 70 4.21 -5.77 8.60
CA TYR A 70 3.09 -6.48 9.25
C TYR A 70 2.16 -5.52 10.01
N GLY A 71 2.71 -4.46 10.61
CA GLY A 71 1.91 -3.42 11.27
C GLY A 71 0.96 -2.68 10.32
N VAL A 72 1.35 -2.50 9.05
CA VAL A 72 0.49 -1.89 8.02
C VAL A 72 -0.67 -2.82 7.67
N TYR A 73 -0.41 -4.12 7.57
CA TYR A 73 -1.45 -5.13 7.37
C TYR A 73 -2.45 -5.14 8.53
N GLU A 74 -1.98 -5.20 9.78
CA GLU A 74 -2.84 -5.19 10.98
C GLU A 74 -3.68 -3.92 11.08
N PHE A 75 -3.08 -2.75 10.81
CA PHE A 75 -3.79 -1.48 10.77
C PHE A 75 -4.97 -1.51 9.79
N LYS A 76 -4.73 -1.93 8.54
CA LYS A 76 -5.77 -1.99 7.50
C LYS A 76 -6.84 -3.04 7.82
N ARG A 77 -6.43 -4.20 8.34
CA ARG A 77 -7.33 -5.27 8.77
C ARG A 77 -8.23 -4.83 9.93
N GLY A 78 -7.75 -3.97 10.82
CA GLY A 78 -8.50 -3.44 11.96
C GLY A 78 -9.81 -2.74 11.57
N PHE A 79 -9.93 -2.22 10.35
CA PHE A 79 -11.16 -1.62 9.81
C PHE A 79 -12.11 -2.65 9.17
N SER A 80 -11.95 -3.93 9.49
CA SER A 80 -12.67 -5.05 8.85
C SER A 80 -12.41 -5.17 7.34
N GLY A 81 -11.28 -4.63 6.86
CA GLY A 81 -10.83 -4.82 5.48
C GLY A 81 -10.42 -6.26 5.21
N TYR A 82 -10.62 -6.71 3.98
CA TYR A 82 -10.13 -8.00 3.48
C TYR A 82 -9.03 -7.79 2.43
N VAL A 83 -8.19 -8.80 2.25
CA VAL A 83 -7.14 -8.78 1.22
C VAL A 83 -7.76 -9.25 -0.10
N GLU A 84 -7.62 -8.43 -1.13
CA GLU A 84 -7.97 -8.78 -2.50
C GLU A 84 -6.68 -8.99 -3.29
N GLU A 85 -6.42 -10.24 -3.68
CA GLU A 85 -5.29 -10.58 -4.55
C GLU A 85 -5.73 -10.42 -6.01
N LEU A 86 -5.06 -9.54 -6.73
CA LEU A 86 -5.32 -9.32 -8.15
C LEU A 86 -4.56 -10.35 -9.00
N ILE A 87 -4.98 -10.48 -10.26
CA ILE A 87 -4.40 -11.41 -11.25
C ILE A 87 -2.90 -11.21 -11.52
N GLY A 88 -2.31 -10.11 -11.02
CA GLY A 88 -0.91 -9.79 -11.18
C GLY A 88 -0.58 -9.16 -12.52
N GLU A 89 0.68 -9.31 -12.92
CA GLU A 89 1.25 -8.68 -14.10
C GLU A 89 1.34 -9.69 -15.26
N PHE A 90 1.02 -9.23 -16.47
CA PHE A 90 1.12 -10.01 -17.69
C PHE A 90 2.07 -9.32 -18.66
N GLU A 91 3.08 -10.05 -19.13
CA GLU A 91 4.08 -9.52 -20.05
C GLU A 91 3.96 -10.18 -21.43
N ILE A 92 3.99 -9.35 -22.49
CA ILE A 92 4.08 -9.82 -23.88
C ILE A 92 5.37 -9.26 -24.51
N PRO A 93 6.40 -10.09 -24.75
CA PRO A 93 7.66 -9.62 -25.31
C PRO A 93 7.50 -9.31 -26.80
N VAL A 94 7.38 -8.01 -27.13
CA VAL A 94 7.23 -7.51 -28.51
C VAL A 94 8.46 -7.85 -29.37
N LYS A 95 9.67 -7.69 -28.81
CA LYS A 95 10.94 -8.05 -29.45
C LYS A 95 11.63 -9.15 -28.65
N LYS A 96 11.47 -10.39 -29.09
CA LYS A 96 11.93 -11.59 -28.37
C LYS A 96 13.43 -11.57 -28.04
N GLN A 97 14.28 -11.13 -28.98
CA GLN A 97 15.74 -11.10 -28.78
C GLN A 97 16.19 -10.09 -27.72
N THR A 98 15.66 -8.87 -27.77
CA THR A 98 16.01 -7.83 -26.78
C THR A 98 15.44 -8.17 -25.40
N TYR A 99 14.25 -8.76 -25.35
CA TYR A 99 13.67 -9.24 -24.10
C TYR A 99 14.49 -10.39 -23.49
N ALA A 100 14.97 -11.33 -24.31
CA ALA A 100 15.85 -12.39 -23.84
C ALA A 100 17.18 -11.86 -23.26
N LEU A 101 17.77 -10.84 -23.91
CA LEU A 101 18.98 -10.20 -23.37
C LEU A 101 18.68 -9.48 -22.04
N PHE A 102 17.57 -8.74 -21.98
CA PHE A 102 17.13 -8.06 -20.78
C PHE A 102 16.87 -9.04 -19.63
N SER A 103 16.20 -10.16 -19.89
CA SER A 103 15.90 -11.16 -18.88
C SER A 103 17.17 -11.83 -18.34
N ILE A 104 18.16 -12.12 -19.20
CA ILE A 104 19.48 -12.63 -18.76
C ILE A 104 20.18 -11.61 -17.86
N ILE A 105 20.21 -10.34 -18.24
CA ILE A 105 20.83 -9.28 -17.44
C ILE A 105 20.13 -9.16 -16.08
N ASN A 106 18.80 -9.15 -16.07
CA ASN A 106 18.02 -9.01 -14.84
C ASN A 106 18.21 -10.22 -13.91
N ASN A 107 18.16 -11.43 -14.45
CA ASN A 107 18.40 -12.67 -13.69
C ASN A 107 19.81 -12.72 -13.11
N THR A 108 20.82 -12.31 -13.89
CA THR A 108 22.21 -12.23 -13.41
C THR A 108 22.34 -11.21 -12.28
N LYS A 109 21.71 -10.04 -12.41
CA LYS A 109 21.68 -9.00 -11.38
C LYS A 109 21.02 -9.49 -10.08
N GLN A 110 19.87 -10.17 -10.20
CA GLN A 110 19.16 -10.75 -9.05
C GLN A 110 20.01 -11.81 -8.35
N PHE A 111 20.68 -12.68 -9.12
CA PHE A 111 21.59 -13.68 -8.58
C PHE A 111 22.77 -13.05 -7.83
N ILE A 112 23.41 -12.04 -8.41
CA ILE A 112 24.52 -11.31 -7.78
C ILE A 112 24.08 -10.66 -6.46
N LYS A 113 22.91 -10.00 -6.42
CA LYS A 113 22.36 -9.43 -5.18
C LYS A 113 22.22 -10.49 -4.08
N LYS A 114 21.61 -11.63 -4.43
CA LYS A 114 21.43 -12.76 -3.53
C LYS A 114 22.76 -13.32 -3.00
N CYS A 115 23.80 -13.42 -3.84
CA CYS A 115 25.13 -13.86 -3.41
C CYS A 115 25.86 -12.85 -2.52
N LEU A 116 25.62 -11.55 -2.72
CA LEU A 116 26.21 -10.47 -1.91
C LEU A 116 25.47 -10.21 -0.59
N GLY A 117 24.42 -10.99 -0.28
CA GLY A 117 23.65 -10.84 0.96
C GLY A 117 22.90 -9.51 1.07
N LYS A 118 22.56 -8.90 -0.08
CA LYS A 118 21.74 -7.69 -0.17
C LYS A 118 20.39 -7.98 -0.82
#